data_AF-A0A2C6CWP0-F1
#
_entry.id   AF-A0A2C6CWP0-F1
#
_cell.length_a   1.000
_cell.length_b   1.000
_cell.length_c   1.000
_cell.angle_alpha   90.00
_cell.angle_beta   90.00
_cell.angle_gamma   90.00
#
_symmetry.space_group_name_H-M   'P 1'
#
loop_
_entity.id
_entity.type
_entity.pdbx_description
1 polymer ?
#
loop_
_entity_poly.entity_id
_entity_poly.type
_entity_poly.pdbx_seq_one_letter_code
_entity_poly.pdbx_strand_id
1 'polypeptide(L)' 'MKKEQTEAPNKSAGGKAADKIKGAYNWWDNLATLNAEDPLWLGVLKIGVRAVGIIVLLAISPFALLAIVIGFFAAL' A
#
# COMPACT_ATOMS: atom_id res chain seq x y z
N MET A 1 13.46 -32.41 -32.12
CA MET A 1 13.31 -32.43 -30.64
C MET A 1 12.83 -31.06 -30.21
N LYS A 2 11.57 -30.99 -29.78
CA LYS A 2 10.89 -29.76 -29.36
C LYS A 2 11.47 -29.37 -28.00
N LYS A 3 12.15 -28.23 -27.91
CA LYS A 3 12.64 -27.71 -26.62
C LYS A 3 11.44 -27.13 -25.88
N GLU A 4 10.97 -27.88 -24.90
CA GLU A 4 10.16 -27.33 -23.81
C GLU A 4 11.04 -26.30 -23.08
N GLN A 5 10.70 -25.02 -23.23
CA GLN A 5 11.17 -23.98 -22.33
C GLN A 5 9.98 -23.60 -21.46
N THR A 6 9.98 -24.26 -20.30
CA THR A 6 9.36 -23.90 -19.03
C THR A 6 8.94 -22.43 -18.96
N GLU A 7 7.63 -22.20 -18.96
CA GLU A 7 7.06 -20.92 -18.54
C GLU A 7 7.50 -20.65 -17.10
N ALA A 8 8.40 -19.68 -16.92
CA ALA A 8 8.67 -19.13 -15.60
C ALA A 8 7.34 -18.56 -15.05
N PRO A 9 6.99 -18.82 -13.77
CA PRO A 9 5.72 -18.36 -13.21
C PRO A 9 5.64 -16.85 -13.39
N ASN A 10 4.62 -16.39 -14.13
CA ASN A 10 4.34 -15.00 -14.43
C ASN A 10 4.04 -14.23 -13.12
N LYS A 11 5.09 -13.84 -12.39
CA LYS A 11 5.05 -13.01 -11.17
C LYS A 11 4.66 -11.55 -11.46
N SER A 12 4.38 -11.19 -12.70
CA SER A 12 4.67 -9.83 -13.15
C SER A 12 3.65 -8.77 -12.74
N ALA A 13 2.37 -9.10 -12.57
CA ALA A 13 1.34 -8.11 -12.23
C ALA A 13 1.24 -7.89 -10.71
N GLY A 14 1.07 -8.98 -9.94
CA GLY A 14 0.92 -8.90 -8.48
C GLY A 14 2.18 -8.43 -7.75
N GLY A 15 3.37 -8.84 -8.20
CA GLY A 15 4.64 -8.40 -7.61
C GLY A 15 4.86 -6.88 -7.76
N LYS A 16 4.63 -6.34 -8.96
CA LYS A 16 4.76 -4.89 -9.21
C LYS A 16 3.77 -4.05 -8.41
N ALA A 17 2.56 -4.55 -8.19
CA ALA A 17 1.56 -3.88 -7.35
C ALA A 17 1.98 -3.88 -5.88
N ALA A 18 2.47 -5.02 -5.37
CA ALA A 18 2.96 -5.15 -4.00
C ALA A 18 4.15 -4.21 -3.72
N ASP A 19 5.10 -4.10 -4.65
CA ASP A 19 6.24 -3.19 -4.52
C ASP A 19 5.82 -1.72 -4.49
N LYS A 20 4.83 -1.33 -5.31
CA LYS A 20 4.26 0.03 -5.30
C LYS A 20 3.54 0.34 -3.99
N ILE A 21 2.74 -0.59 -3.49
CA ILE A 21 2.06 -0.45 -2.20
C ILE A 21 3.10 -0.28 -1.08
N LYS A 22 4.11 -1.14 -1.04
CA LYS A 22 5.19 -1.07 -0.06
C LYS A 22 5.98 0.25 -0.14
N GLY A 23 6.27 0.72 -1.34
CA GLY A 23 6.92 2.02 -1.57
C GLY A 23 6.08 3.20 -1.08
N ALA A 24 4.77 3.19 -1.35
CA ALA A 24 3.85 4.22 -0.87
C ALA A 24 3.73 4.23 0.66
N TYR A 25 3.63 3.06 1.29
CA TYR A 25 3.62 2.93 2.75
C TYR A 25 4.91 3.45 3.38
N ASN A 26 6.08 3.03 2.87
CA ASN A 26 7.37 3.49 3.38
C ASN A 26 7.58 5.00 3.21
N TRP A 27 7.11 5.57 2.10
CA TRP A 27 7.17 7.02 1.87
C TRP A 27 6.31 7.78 2.88
N TRP A 28 5.08 7.33 3.11
CA TRP A 28 4.18 7.95 4.07
C TRP A 28 4.70 7.80 5.51
N ASP A 29 5.22 6.63 5.87
CA ASP A 29 5.78 6.35 7.20
C ASP A 29 7.04 7.19 7.48
N ASN A 30 7.95 7.31 6.50
CA ASN A 30 9.12 8.18 6.62
C ASN A 30 8.73 9.66 6.76
N LEU A 31 7.67 10.12 6.08
CA LEU A 31 7.18 11.49 6.24
C LEU A 31 6.55 11.72 7.63
N ALA A 32 5.84 10.73 8.17
CA ALA A 32 5.23 10.80 9.49
C ALA A 32 6.22 10.52 10.64
N THR A 33 7.46 10.09 10.33
CA THR A 33 8.49 9.80 11.32
C THR A 33 8.95 11.07 12.02
N LEU A 34 8.77 11.11 13.33
CA LEU A 34 9.20 12.21 14.20
C LEU A 34 10.67 12.03 14.55
N ASN A 35 11.52 13.01 14.22
CA ASN A 35 12.91 13.02 14.69
C ASN A 35 13.02 13.89 15.94
N ALA A 36 13.93 13.54 16.85
CA ALA A 36 14.13 14.28 18.10
C ALA A 36 14.67 15.72 17.88
N GLU A 37 15.24 15.98 16.69
CA GLU A 37 15.80 17.26 16.29
C GLU A 37 14.77 18.18 15.58
N ASP A 38 13.57 17.67 15.30
CA ASP A 38 12.56 18.44 14.59
C ASP A 38 11.93 19.53 15.51
N PRO A 39 11.77 20.77 15.02
CA PRO A 39 10.99 21.79 15.69
C PRO A 39 9.59 21.26 16.07
N LEU A 40 9.08 21.63 17.25
CA LEU A 40 7.77 21.17 17.75
C LEU A 40 6.62 21.34 16.74
N TRP A 41 6.67 22.40 15.92
CA TRP A 41 5.69 22.64 14.86
C TRP A 41 5.70 21.57 13.75
N LEU A 42 6.89 21.08 13.37
CA LEU A 42 7.01 19.95 12.43
C LEU A 42 6.47 18.66 13.06
N GLY A 43 6.60 18.50 14.39
CA GLY A 43 6.01 17.37 15.10
C GLY A 43 4.48 17.33 14.97
N VAL A 44 3.82 18.47 15.17
CA VAL A 44 2.36 18.60 14.99
C VAL A 44 1.96 18.29 13.55
N LEU A 45 2.70 18.82 12.57
CA LEU A 45 2.43 18.57 11.15
C LEU A 45 2.54 17.08 10.80
N LYS A 46 3.59 16.39 11.27
CA LYS A 46 3.83 14.96 11.03
C LYS A 46 2.78 14.07 11.68
N ILE A 47 2.32 14.42 12.89
CA ILE A 47 1.17 13.77 13.53
C ILE A 47 -0.10 13.98 12.70
N GLY A 48 -0.29 15.18 12.14
CA GLY A 48 -1.36 15.48 11.20
C GLY A 48 -1.32 14.58 9.95
N VAL A 49 -0.16 14.42 9.33
CA VAL A 49 0.04 13.52 8.17
C VAL A 49 -0.33 12.07 8.51
N ARG A 50 -0.02 11.62 9.73
CA ARG A 50 -0.39 10.30 10.22
C ARG A 50 -1.90 10.15 10.44
N ALA A 51 -2.54 11.16 11.03
CA ALA A 51 -4.00 11.19 11.20
C ALA A 51 -4.73 11.19 9.85
N VAL A 52 -4.26 11.96 8.87
CA VAL A 52 -4.82 11.98 7.51
C VAL A 52 -4.74 10.60 6.85
N GLY A 53 -3.60 9.91 6.94
CA GLY A 53 -3.49 8.57 6.36
C GLY A 53 -4.40 7.54 7.03
N ILE A 54 -4.62 7.62 8.35
CA ILE A 54 -5.61 6.78 9.05
C ILE A 54 -7.03 7.08 8.57
N ILE A 55 -7.40 8.35 8.42
CA ILE A 55 -8.72 8.75 7.91
C ILE A 55 -8.91 8.23 6.48
N VAL A 56 -7.90 8.35 5.62
CA VAL A 56 -7.94 7.83 4.25
C VAL A 56 -8.10 6.31 4.24
N LEU A 57 -7.36 5.58 5.08
CA LEU A 57 -7.49 4.12 5.21
C LEU A 57 -8.88 3.72 5.71
N LEU A 58 -9.43 4.43 6.70
CA LEU A 58 -10.78 4.22 7.21
C LEU A 58 -11.86 4.54 6.17
N ALA A 59 -11.66 5.58 5.36
CA ALA A 59 -12.57 5.95 4.29
C ALA A 59 -12.54 4.92 3.15
N ILE A 60 -11.37 4.33 2.86
CA ILE A 60 -11.22 3.28 1.84
C ILE A 60 -11.73 1.93 2.35
N SER A 61 -11.68 1.65 3.66
CA SER A 61 -12.13 0.39 4.29
C SER A 61 -13.48 -0.15 3.77
N PRO A 62 -14.60 0.61 3.77
CA PRO A 62 -15.86 0.10 3.24
C PRO A 62 -15.78 -0.26 1.75
N PHE A 63 -15.03 0.49 0.95
CA PHE A 63 -14.83 0.19 -0.48
C PHE A 63 -13.91 -1.00 -0.70
N ALA A 64 -12.88 -1.17 0.15
CA ALA A 64 -11.99 -2.33 0.11
C ALA A 64 -12.74 -3.61 0.42
N LEU A 65 -13.64 -3.59 1.41
CA LEU A 65 -14.53 -4.71 1.71
C LEU A 65 -15.44 -5.05 0.52
N LEU A 66 -16.06 -4.04 -0.10
CA LEU A 66 -16.87 -4.24 -1.31
C LEU A 66 -16.05 -4.84 -2.46
N ALA A 67 -14.84 -4.34 -2.71
CA ALA A 67 -13.96 -4.85 -3.75
C ALA A 67 -13.55 -6.31 -3.50
N ILE A 68 -13.29 -6.70 -2.24
CA ILE A 68 -13.00 -8.09 -1.88
C ILE A 68 -14.23 -8.98 -2.14
N VAL A 69 -15.41 -8.55 -1.73
CA VAL A 69 -16.66 -9.30 -1.95
C VAL A 69 -16.92 -9.49 -3.45
N ILE A 70 -16.83 -8.41 -4.24
CA ILE A 70 -17.01 -8.46 -5.69
C ILE A 70 -15.94 -9.37 -6.34
N GLY A 71 -14.68 -9.25 -5.93
CA GLY A 71 -13.59 -10.08 -6.43
C GLY A 71 -13.80 -11.57 -6.11
N PHE A 72 -14.31 -11.89 -4.92
CA PHE A 72 -14.64 -13.26 -4.53
C PHE A 72 -15.77 -13.83 -5.40
N PHE A 73 -16.84 -13.08 -5.61
CA PHE A 73 -17.93 -13.50 -6.50
C PHE A 73 -17.51 -13.59 -7.97
N ALA A 74 -16.60 -12.73 -8.43
CA ALA A 74 -16.09 -12.78 -9.80
C ALA A 74 -15.15 -13.96 -10.06
N ALA A 75 -14.60 -14.58 -9.01
CA ALA A 75 -13.71 -15.73 -9.09
C ALA A 75 -14.41 -17.08 -8.88
N LEU A 76 -15.70 -17.08 -8.50
CA LEU A 76 -16.59 -18.24 -8.41
C LEU A 76 -17.23 -18.54 -9.77
#